data_AF-A0A257M6R6-F1
#
_entry.id   AF-A0A257M6R6-F1
#
_cell.length_a   1.000
_cell.length_b   1.000
_cell.length_c   1.000
_cell.angle_alpha   90.00
_cell.angle_beta   90.00
_cell.angle_gamma   90.00
#
_symmetry.space_group_name_H-M   'P 1'
#
loop_
_entity.id
_entity.type
_entity.pdbx_description
1 polymer ?
#
loop_
_entity_poly.entity_id
_entity_poly.type
_entity_poly.pdbx_seq_one_letter_code
_entity_poly.pdbx_strand_id
1 'polypeptide(L)'
;MLPTERVWLNVLKLGLIVSACGWGISFFFTFAPWQAAANQLYDMGAEPIQYDPLLDYWMRMASSAFGCIGIGSALACLRPDKFEGFIKLLGPFHFFVGTTLIVAAARNHLTPSLHPTFIPDITFCFLAGLLIQIPLLKAGRK
;
A
#
# COMPACT_ATOMS: atom_id res chain seq x y z
N MET A 1 -1.85 22.22 0.21
CA MET A 1 -0.51 22.80 0.34
C MET A 1 0.37 21.79 1.04
N LEU A 2 1.61 21.67 0.63
CA LEU A 2 2.58 20.83 1.32
C LEU A 2 3.07 21.52 2.61
N PRO A 3 3.44 20.75 3.65
CA PRO A 3 3.98 21.31 4.88
C PRO A 3 5.34 21.99 4.62
N THR A 4 5.49 23.22 5.10
CA THR A 4 6.76 23.97 5.07
C THR A 4 7.59 23.79 6.33
N GLU A 5 6.95 23.44 7.45
CA GLU A 5 7.66 23.12 8.69
C GLU A 5 8.42 21.79 8.55
N ARG A 6 9.70 21.81 8.93
CA ARG A 6 10.62 20.67 8.78
C ARG A 6 10.09 19.38 9.42
N VAL A 7 9.47 19.48 10.60
CA VAL A 7 8.93 18.30 11.30
C VAL A 7 7.83 17.64 10.48
N TRP A 8 6.83 18.40 10.02
CA TRP A 8 5.72 17.87 9.23
C TRP A 8 6.16 17.39 7.85
N LEU A 9 7.14 18.05 7.23
CA LEU A 9 7.73 17.58 5.98
C LEU A 9 8.44 16.23 6.15
N ASN A 10 9.17 16.03 7.24
CA ASN A 10 9.82 14.75 7.52
C ASN A 10 8.80 13.63 7.79
N VAL A 11 7.73 13.92 8.53
CA VAL A 11 6.64 12.95 8.75
C VAL A 11 5.96 12.57 7.43
N LEU A 12 5.70 13.55 6.56
CA LEU A 12 5.17 13.29 5.23
C LEU A 12 6.11 12.38 4.42
N LYS A 13 7.41 12.69 4.39
CA LYS A 13 8.41 11.87 3.70
C LYS A 13 8.48 10.46 4.26
N LEU A 14 8.41 10.29 5.57
CA LEU A 14 8.32 8.97 6.20
C LEU A 14 7.09 8.21 5.70
N GLY A 15 5.91 8.85 5.66
CA GLY A 15 4.70 8.25 5.12
C GLY A 15 4.84 7.83 3.65
N LEU A 16 5.49 8.67 2.83
CA LEU A 16 5.77 8.36 1.43
C LEU A 16 6.75 7.19 1.26
N ILE A 17 7.77 7.09 2.12
CA ILE A 17 8.71 5.96 2.14
C ILE A 17 7.98 4.67 2.54
N VAL A 18 7.18 4.72 3.61
CA VAL A 18 6.39 3.56 4.06
C VAL A 18 5.46 3.10 2.93
N SER A 19 4.74 4.04 2.30
CA SER A 19 3.89 3.76 1.14
C SER A 19 4.68 3.16 -0.03
N ALA A 20 5.86 3.73 -0.34
CA ALA A 20 6.73 3.25 -1.40
C ALA A 20 7.18 1.80 -1.18
N CYS A 21 7.59 1.45 0.04
CA CYS A 21 8.01 0.10 0.37
C CYS A 21 6.83 -0.88 0.38
N GLY A 22 5.72 -0.54 1.07
CA GLY A 22 4.58 -1.43 1.24
C GLY A 22 3.85 -1.74 -0.08
N TRP A 23 3.73 -0.76 -0.97
CA TRP A 23 3.16 -1.01 -2.30
C TRP A 23 4.20 -1.47 -3.30
N GLY A 24 5.43 -0.95 -3.24
CA GLY A 24 6.47 -1.23 -4.23
C GLY A 24 6.94 -2.68 -4.24
N ILE A 25 6.90 -3.37 -3.10
CA ILE A 25 7.24 -4.81 -3.03
C ILE A 25 6.37 -5.64 -3.97
N SER A 26 5.11 -5.22 -4.21
CA SER A 26 4.20 -5.95 -5.09
C SER A 26 4.70 -6.02 -6.53
N PHE A 27 5.51 -5.05 -6.98
CA PHE A 27 6.04 -5.01 -8.36
C PHE A 27 6.90 -6.24 -8.71
N PHE A 28 7.47 -6.90 -7.71
CA PHE A 28 8.17 -8.17 -7.88
C PHE A 28 7.27 -9.23 -8.54
N PHE A 29 6.00 -9.34 -8.11
CA PHE A 29 5.07 -10.35 -8.62
C PHE A 29 4.63 -10.11 -10.06
N THR A 30 4.85 -8.91 -10.61
CA THR A 30 4.55 -8.61 -12.02
C THR A 30 5.41 -9.44 -12.97
N PHE A 31 6.66 -9.70 -12.60
CA PHE A 31 7.63 -10.42 -13.42
C PHE A 31 7.97 -11.81 -12.88
N ALA A 32 7.55 -12.12 -11.66
CA ALA A 32 7.77 -13.43 -11.07
C ALA A 32 7.06 -14.56 -11.87
N PRO A 33 7.65 -15.76 -11.91
CA PRO A 33 6.93 -16.96 -12.32
C PRO A 33 5.75 -17.23 -11.38
N TRP A 34 4.67 -17.84 -11.89
CA TRP A 34 3.48 -18.16 -11.11
C TRP A 34 3.81 -18.92 -9.82
N GLN A 35 4.64 -19.96 -9.88
CA GLN A 35 5.03 -20.75 -8.71
C GLN A 35 5.64 -19.88 -7.60
N ALA A 36 6.47 -18.89 -7.95
CA ALA A 36 7.07 -18.01 -6.94
C ALA A 36 6.01 -17.11 -6.29
N ALA A 37 5.09 -16.55 -7.08
CA ALA A 37 4.01 -15.71 -6.58
C ALA A 37 3.00 -16.50 -5.71
N ALA A 38 2.58 -17.67 -6.17
CA ALA A 38 1.65 -18.54 -5.46
C ALA A 38 2.26 -19.08 -4.15
N ASN A 39 3.54 -19.48 -4.17
CA ASN A 39 4.23 -19.92 -2.95
C ASN A 39 4.32 -18.80 -1.92
N GLN A 40 4.56 -17.56 -2.34
CA GLN A 40 4.58 -16.44 -1.42
C GLN A 40 3.21 -16.20 -0.75
N LEU A 41 2.10 -16.39 -1.48
CA LEU A 41 0.76 -16.34 -0.89
C LEU A 41 0.51 -17.49 0.09
N TYR A 42 1.01 -18.68 -0.23
CA TYR A 42 0.98 -19.83 0.68
C TYR A 42 1.73 -19.53 1.98
N ASP A 43 2.93 -18.96 1.89
CA ASP A 43 3.72 -18.52 3.06
C ASP A 43 3.00 -17.43 3.87
N MET A 44 2.08 -16.69 3.25
CA MET A 44 1.23 -15.68 3.87
C MET A 44 -0.07 -16.24 4.47
N GLY A 45 -0.28 -17.55 4.41
CA GLY A 45 -1.43 -18.26 5.00
C GLY A 45 -2.54 -18.64 4.03
N ALA A 46 -2.35 -18.51 2.71
CA ALA A 46 -3.27 -19.07 1.74
C ALA A 46 -3.11 -20.60 1.61
N GLU A 47 -4.14 -21.28 1.13
CA GLU A 47 -4.01 -22.68 0.70
C GLU A 47 -3.21 -22.78 -0.63
N PRO A 48 -2.65 -23.95 -0.97
CA PRO A 48 -1.97 -24.16 -2.24
C PRO A 48 -2.87 -23.81 -3.44
N ILE A 49 -2.45 -22.81 -4.23
CA ILE A 49 -3.21 -22.32 -5.38
C ILE A 49 -2.74 -23.03 -6.64
N GLN A 50 -3.62 -23.83 -7.25
CA GLN A 50 -3.35 -24.46 -8.54
C GLN A 50 -3.18 -23.40 -9.63
N TYR A 51 -2.36 -23.71 -10.64
CA TYR A 51 -2.18 -22.79 -11.76
C TYR A 51 -3.49 -22.58 -12.51
N ASP A 52 -3.91 -21.32 -12.60
CA ASP A 52 -5.01 -20.85 -13.41
C ASP A 52 -4.53 -19.64 -14.23
N PRO A 53 -4.65 -19.66 -15.58
CA PRO A 53 -4.16 -18.58 -16.41
C PRO A 53 -4.79 -17.21 -16.13
N LEU A 54 -6.06 -17.18 -15.71
CA LEU A 54 -6.76 -15.94 -15.39
C LEU A 54 -6.30 -15.37 -14.05
N LEU A 55 -6.05 -16.23 -13.06
CA LEU A 55 -5.45 -15.81 -11.78
C LEU A 55 -4.02 -15.28 -11.96
N ASP A 56 -3.19 -15.90 -12.81
CA ASP A 56 -1.85 -15.37 -13.14
C ASP A 56 -1.95 -13.99 -13.81
N TYR A 57 -2.88 -13.85 -14.76
CA TYR A 57 -3.16 -12.55 -15.38
C TYR A 57 -3.60 -11.48 -14.37
N TRP A 58 -4.54 -11.79 -13.47
CA TRP A 58 -4.99 -10.87 -12.43
C TRP A 58 -3.90 -10.53 -11.41
N MET A 59 -3.06 -11.51 -11.04
CA MET A 59 -1.91 -11.29 -10.18
C MET A 59 -0.95 -10.27 -10.80
N ARG A 60 -0.63 -10.41 -12.09
CA ARG A 60 0.23 -9.46 -12.83
C ARG A 60 -0.40 -8.08 -12.92
N MET A 61 -1.69 -8.01 -13.19
CA MET A 61 -2.41 -6.74 -13.23
C MET A 61 -2.36 -6.03 -11.86
N ALA A 62 -2.79 -6.72 -10.79
CA ALA A 62 -2.84 -6.15 -9.45
C ALA A 62 -1.45 -5.73 -8.95
N SER A 63 -0.45 -6.62 -9.09
CA SER A 63 0.94 -6.33 -8.73
C SER A 63 1.53 -5.14 -9.48
N SER A 64 1.24 -5.01 -10.79
CA SER A 64 1.75 -3.88 -11.56
C SER A 64 1.11 -2.56 -11.10
N ALA A 65 -0.20 -2.55 -10.84
CA ALA A 65 -0.92 -1.37 -10.39
C ALA A 65 -0.43 -0.91 -9.01
N PHE A 66 -0.36 -1.83 -8.06
CA PHE A 66 0.16 -1.54 -6.72
C PHE A 66 1.63 -1.14 -6.75
N GLY A 67 2.47 -1.83 -7.53
CA GLY A 67 3.87 -1.47 -7.69
C GLY A 67 4.05 -0.06 -8.27
N CYS A 68 3.20 0.35 -9.22
CA CYS A 68 3.19 1.73 -9.74
C CYS A 68 2.86 2.77 -8.66
N ILE A 69 1.95 2.46 -7.73
CA ILE A 69 1.67 3.33 -6.57
C ILE A 69 2.93 3.46 -5.71
N GLY A 70 3.63 2.35 -5.46
CA GLY A 70 4.90 2.38 -4.71
C GLY A 70 5.97 3.25 -5.37
N ILE A 71 6.18 3.08 -6.68
CA ILE A 71 7.09 3.92 -7.48
C ILE A 71 6.67 5.38 -7.44
N GLY A 72 5.37 5.66 -7.61
CA GLY A 72 4.80 7.00 -7.51
C GLY A 72 5.09 7.64 -6.14
N SER A 73 4.92 6.89 -5.06
CA SER A 73 5.22 7.34 -3.69
C SER A 73 6.71 7.64 -3.51
N ALA A 74 7.61 6.83 -4.09
CA ALA A 74 9.05 7.10 -4.07
C ALA A 74 9.41 8.39 -4.83
N LEU A 75 8.85 8.59 -6.03
CA LEU A 75 9.04 9.81 -6.82
C LEU A 75 8.48 11.05 -6.08
N ALA A 76 7.31 10.92 -5.46
CA ALA A 76 6.71 11.95 -4.63
C ALA A 76 7.56 12.28 -3.40
N CYS A 77 8.24 11.30 -2.81
CA CYS A 77 9.18 11.54 -1.71
C CYS A 77 10.42 12.34 -2.17
N LEU A 78 10.93 12.06 -3.37
CA LEU A 78 12.11 12.72 -3.94
C LEU A 78 11.80 14.15 -4.41
N ARG A 79 10.62 14.38 -5.01
CA ARG A 79 10.22 15.67 -5.59
C ARG A 79 8.79 16.06 -5.21
N PRO A 80 8.50 16.30 -3.91
CA PRO A 80 7.13 16.45 -3.43
C PRO A 80 6.37 17.59 -4.12
N ASP A 81 7.03 18.71 -4.44
CA ASP A 81 6.40 19.86 -5.10
C ASP A 81 5.87 19.54 -6.51
N LYS A 82 6.48 18.57 -7.21
CA LYS A 82 6.03 18.13 -8.55
C LYS A 82 4.84 17.17 -8.48
N PHE A 83 4.65 16.52 -7.33
CA PHE A 83 3.64 15.48 -7.14
C PHE A 83 2.60 15.86 -6.08
N GLU A 84 2.42 17.15 -5.76
CA GLU A 84 1.49 17.58 -4.70
C GLU A 84 0.07 17.01 -4.90
N GLY A 85 -0.44 17.01 -6.14
CA GLY A 85 -1.74 16.45 -6.46
C GLY A 85 -1.84 14.96 -6.10
N PHE A 86 -0.82 14.17 -6.47
CA PHE A 86 -0.75 12.75 -6.13
C PHE A 86 -0.63 12.52 -4.63
N ILE A 87 0.22 13.30 -3.93
CA ILE A 87 0.39 13.22 -2.47
C ILE A 87 -0.94 13.44 -1.74
N LYS A 88 -1.76 14.41 -2.18
CA LYS A 88 -3.08 14.68 -1.60
C LYS A 88 -4.05 13.51 -1.74
N LEU A 89 -3.88 12.66 -2.76
CA LEU A 89 -4.71 11.48 -2.98
C LEU A 89 -4.23 10.26 -2.17
N LEU A 90 -2.94 10.18 -1.85
CA LEU A 90 -2.37 9.03 -1.16
C LEU A 90 -2.98 8.80 0.23
N GLY A 91 -3.16 9.85 1.05
CA GLY A 91 -3.78 9.70 2.38
C GLY A 91 -5.17 9.05 2.31
N PRO A 92 -6.14 9.64 1.58
CA PRO A 92 -7.46 9.06 1.38
C PRO A 92 -7.45 7.67 0.74
N PHE A 93 -6.55 7.45 -0.23
CA PHE A 93 -6.37 6.15 -0.88
C PHE A 93 -6.06 5.05 0.15
N HIS A 94 -5.09 5.26 1.05
CA HIS A 94 -4.75 4.23 2.04
C HIS A 94 -5.91 4.00 3.03
N PHE A 95 -6.63 5.04 3.45
CA PHE A 95 -7.80 4.86 4.32
C PHE A 95 -8.92 4.09 3.64
N PHE A 96 -9.17 4.37 2.36
CA PHE A 96 -10.14 3.63 1.57
C PHE A 96 -9.77 2.14 1.50
N VAL A 97 -8.53 1.84 1.09
CA VAL A 97 -8.06 0.44 0.99
C VAL A 97 -8.06 -0.25 2.35
N GLY A 98 -7.56 0.40 3.41
CA GLY A 98 -7.57 -0.17 4.76
C GLY A 98 -8.99 -0.48 5.26
N THR A 99 -9.96 0.38 4.96
CA THR A 99 -11.38 0.13 5.27
C THR A 99 -11.93 -1.03 4.45
N THR A 100 -11.63 -1.09 3.15
CA THR A 100 -11.99 -2.22 2.29
C THR A 100 -11.43 -3.53 2.83
N LEU A 101 -10.18 -3.55 3.30
CA LEU A 101 -9.55 -4.73 3.90
C LEU A 101 -10.19 -5.15 5.22
N ILE A 102 -10.59 -4.22 6.07
CA ILE A 102 -11.39 -4.53 7.28
C ILE A 102 -12.70 -5.22 6.89
N VAL A 103 -13.43 -4.64 5.93
CA VAL A 103 -14.71 -5.20 5.47
C VAL A 103 -14.50 -6.57 4.83
N ALA A 104 -13.46 -6.75 4.02
CA ALA A 104 -13.12 -8.02 3.39
C ALA A 104 -12.73 -9.07 4.43
N ALA A 105 -11.91 -8.73 5.42
CA ALA A 105 -11.53 -9.65 6.49
C ALA A 105 -12.75 -10.13 7.29
N ALA A 106 -13.66 -9.20 7.63
CA ALA A 106 -14.90 -9.54 8.32
C ALA A 106 -15.81 -10.45 7.48
N ARG A 107 -15.99 -10.15 6.18
CA ARG A 107 -16.83 -10.94 5.27
C ARG A 107 -16.27 -12.33 4.99
N ASN A 108 -14.95 -12.49 5.00
CA ASN A 108 -14.27 -13.77 4.80
C ASN A 108 -13.96 -14.49 6.12
N HIS A 109 -14.47 -13.98 7.26
CA HIS A 109 -14.27 -14.56 8.58
C HIS A 109 -12.79 -14.82 8.92
N LEU A 110 -11.90 -13.93 8.49
CA LEU A 110 -10.47 -14.07 8.75
C LEU A 110 -10.20 -13.93 10.25
N THR A 111 -9.51 -14.91 10.82
CA THR A 111 -9.03 -14.88 12.20
C THR A 111 -7.52 -14.67 12.23
N PRO A 112 -6.98 -13.88 13.17
CA PRO A 112 -5.52 -13.66 13.26
C PRO A 112 -4.70 -14.93 13.49
N SER A 113 -5.31 -15.98 14.06
CA SER A 113 -4.64 -17.26 14.30
C SER A 113 -4.45 -18.10 13.04
N LEU A 114 -5.34 -17.97 12.04
CA LEU A 114 -5.27 -18.73 10.79
C LEU A 114 -4.70 -17.89 9.64
N HIS A 115 -4.94 -16.57 9.66
CA HIS A 115 -4.55 -15.65 8.60
C HIS A 115 -3.86 -14.43 9.22
N PRO A 116 -2.62 -14.54 9.71
CA PRO A 116 -2.00 -13.44 10.46
C PRO A 116 -1.69 -12.20 9.60
N THR A 117 -1.64 -12.34 8.28
CA THR A 117 -1.13 -11.32 7.34
C THR A 117 -2.09 -10.15 7.08
N PHE A 118 -3.41 -10.33 7.22
CA PHE A 118 -4.35 -9.23 6.99
C PHE A 118 -4.23 -8.10 8.05
N ILE A 119 -3.72 -8.40 9.25
CA ILE A 119 -3.52 -7.39 10.31
C ILE A 119 -2.40 -6.41 9.95
N PRO A 120 -1.18 -6.87 9.57
CA PRO A 120 -0.16 -6.02 8.97
C PRO A 120 -0.66 -5.18 7.79
N ASP A 121 -1.45 -5.75 6.87
CA ASP A 121 -1.94 -5.03 5.68
C ASP A 121 -2.86 -3.85 6.05
N ILE A 122 -3.81 -4.10 6.96
CA ILE A 122 -4.70 -3.06 7.50
C ILE A 122 -3.88 -2.01 8.25
N THR A 123 -2.97 -2.45 9.12
CA THR A 123 -2.12 -1.56 9.92
C THR A 123 -1.26 -0.66 9.04
N PHE A 124 -0.65 -1.24 7.99
CA PHE A 124 0.12 -0.53 6.98
C PHE A 124 -0.72 0.58 6.33
N CYS A 125 -1.94 0.26 5.91
CA CYS A 125 -2.84 1.23 5.28
C CYS A 125 -3.13 2.41 6.21
N PHE A 126 -3.57 2.17 7.44
CA PHE A 126 -3.88 3.27 8.37
C PHE A 126 -2.64 4.06 8.79
N LEU A 127 -1.50 3.38 9.03
CA LEU A 127 -0.25 4.04 9.40
C LEU A 127 0.26 4.95 8.28
N ALA A 128 0.36 4.44 7.05
CA ALA A 128 0.78 5.23 5.89
C ALA A 128 -0.20 6.37 5.62
N GLY A 129 -1.51 6.09 5.71
CA GLY A 129 -2.56 7.10 5.57
C GLY A 129 -2.42 8.25 6.58
N LEU A 130 -2.17 7.94 7.85
CA LEU A 130 -1.98 8.95 8.91
C LEU A 130 -0.69 9.76 8.72
N LEU A 131 0.43 9.08 8.42
CA LEU A 131 1.72 9.73 8.19
C LEU A 131 1.69 10.70 7.00
N ILE A 132 0.82 10.47 6.02
CA ILE A 132 0.63 11.37 4.87
C ILE A 132 -0.43 12.43 5.17
N GLN A 133 -1.59 12.06 5.71
CA GLN A 133 -2.74 12.96 5.83
C GLN A 133 -2.56 14.02 6.92
N ILE A 134 -1.97 13.67 8.08
CA ILE A 134 -1.79 14.62 9.19
C ILE A 134 -0.92 15.82 8.79
N PRO A 135 0.26 15.64 8.16
CA PRO A 135 1.07 16.76 7.68
C PRO A 135 0.33 17.69 6.71
N LEU A 136 -0.48 17.13 5.80
CA LEU A 136 -1.27 17.90 4.84
C LEU A 136 -2.35 18.75 5.53
N LEU A 137 -3.04 18.17 6.53
CA LEU A 137 -4.03 18.90 7.32
C LEU A 137 -3.41 20.02 8.15
N LYS A 138 -2.20 19.81 8.68
CA LYS A 138 -1.45 20.84 9.42
C LYS A 138 -1.00 21.98 8.51
N ALA A 139 -0.61 21.66 7.28
CA ALA A 139 -0.21 22.67 6.29
C ALA A 139 -1.36 23.58 5.85
N GLY A 140 -2.60 23.07 5.77
CA GLY A 140 -3.78 23.84 5.33
C GLY A 140 -4.47 24.67 6.42
N ARG A 141 -4.01 24.63 7.67
CA ARG A 141 -4.54 25.42 8.80
C ARG A 141 -3.74 26.70 9.07
N LYS A 142 -2.73 26.99 8.25
CA LYS A 142 -2.00 28.25 8.23
C LYS A 142 -2.57 29.14 7.14
#